data_AF-A0A0J0XJJ4-F1
#
_entry.id   AF-A0A0J0XJJ4-F1
#
_cell.length_a   1.000
_cell.length_b   1.000
_cell.length_c   1.000
_cell.angle_alpha   90.00
_cell.angle_beta   90.00
_cell.angle_gamma   90.00
#
_symmetry.space_group_name_H-M   'P 1'
#
loop_
_entity.id
_entity.type
_entity.pdbx_description
1 polymer ?
#
loop_
_entity_poly.entity_id
_entity_poly.type
_entity_poly.pdbx_seq_one_letter_code
_entity_poly.pdbx_strand_id
1 'polypeptide(L)'
;MSTPTLRDALASHLASLPNSSELGLTVLTSMPKRTTAIFPHSPSAGVRCWETEYLVVVHSGVPGETANGTSSHPPSQPEPSTSNPTSQTPTDPSPTAPASSPSQPTSNGAPSTPATPHVLAAAISCHLYTLPSPPDAPSSILYISKVDSSGYAPPSPITRVLASGLLAYFLDPATRPGSASGSVTATLFARSQGQYLFPNSVEGGGKRVLGGLGLCQWWKSVYEDAARLAPADLAFLLPSYSASEAKGILGAPRRPPPSEWEYAPPFRAPLFRARRSLATLIPSLPDDPKTRFLEELVSAALDTPAPHEKEKDKEKEKEKGKEKQKSRKNVEAAEDEADRRRAHAALAKIPAGEFWERMGFRQECASGDVTGFFSASVGPKRDGGGEKETSPASSDDGERARYEPPRAPHSISKPLVERILTSMLNTDFGTRALAYAGTEQWLASTRALVLDEVGEAGWDASTATIAFKKVAATPPPPKRKEETVTMLQPRKKKRV
;
A
#
# COMPACT_ATOMS: atom_id res chain seq x y z
N MET A 1 21.69 21.41 -9.30
CA MET A 1 20.46 21.42 -8.45
C MET A 1 20.38 20.04 -7.80
N SER A 2 20.11 19.96 -6.50
CA SER A 2 19.94 18.67 -5.82
C SER A 2 18.71 17.94 -6.36
N THR A 3 18.79 16.62 -6.50
CA THR A 3 17.62 15.78 -6.81
C THR A 3 16.53 15.99 -5.74
N PRO A 4 15.27 16.26 -6.13
CA PRO A 4 14.20 16.47 -5.14
C PRO A 4 13.98 15.20 -4.31
N THR A 5 13.68 15.36 -3.04
CA THR A 5 13.29 14.24 -2.18
C THR A 5 11.88 13.76 -2.53
N LEU A 6 11.51 12.53 -2.13
CA LEU A 6 10.14 12.04 -2.29
C LEU A 6 9.11 12.98 -1.64
N ARG A 7 9.44 13.52 -0.46
CA ARG A 7 8.61 14.51 0.24
C ARG A 7 8.39 15.76 -0.61
N ASP A 8 9.45 16.33 -1.18
CA ASP A 8 9.35 17.54 -2.01
C ASP A 8 8.48 17.30 -3.25
N ALA A 9 8.72 16.17 -3.92
CA ALA A 9 7.98 15.77 -5.09
C ALA A 9 6.48 15.63 -4.75
N LEU A 10 6.14 14.88 -3.70
CA LEU A 10 4.74 14.68 -3.30
C LEU A 10 4.07 15.97 -2.82
N ALA A 11 4.77 16.82 -2.06
CA ALA A 11 4.26 18.11 -1.63
C ALA A 11 3.91 19.00 -2.84
N SER A 12 4.78 19.03 -3.86
CA SER A 12 4.52 19.75 -5.11
C SER A 12 3.28 19.23 -5.85
N HIS A 13 3.12 17.91 -5.93
CA HIS A 13 1.93 17.30 -6.55
C HIS A 13 0.65 17.63 -5.77
N LEU A 14 0.67 17.53 -4.44
CA LEU A 14 -0.47 17.88 -3.58
C LEU A 14 -0.82 19.37 -3.63
N ALA A 15 0.18 20.24 -3.82
CA ALA A 15 -0.02 21.68 -3.99
C ALA A 15 -0.77 22.03 -5.29
N SER A 16 -0.87 21.12 -6.27
CA SER A 16 -1.70 21.33 -7.46
C SER A 16 -3.20 21.29 -7.16
N LEU A 17 -3.62 20.63 -6.08
CA LEU A 17 -5.02 20.43 -5.74
C LEU A 17 -5.70 21.76 -5.33
N PRO A 18 -7.01 21.91 -5.62
CA PRO A 18 -7.82 23.02 -5.12
C PRO A 18 -8.25 22.74 -3.67
N ASN A 19 -7.28 22.61 -2.76
CA ASN A 19 -7.56 22.21 -1.37
C ASN A 19 -8.36 23.29 -0.64
N SER A 20 -9.48 22.87 -0.04
CA SER A 20 -10.33 23.69 0.83
C SER A 20 -9.84 23.78 2.28
N SER A 21 -8.84 22.98 2.62
CA SER A 21 -8.22 22.84 3.94
C SER A 21 -6.71 22.70 3.80
N GLU A 22 -5.98 23.05 4.86
CA GLU A 22 -4.55 22.76 4.93
C GLU A 22 -4.33 21.24 4.96
N LEU A 23 -3.33 20.78 4.21
CA LEU A 23 -2.87 19.40 4.25
C LEU A 23 -1.49 19.34 4.90
N GLY A 24 -1.28 18.40 5.80
CA GLY A 24 0.06 18.01 6.21
C GLY A 24 0.45 16.67 5.59
N LEU A 25 1.70 16.57 5.18
CA LEU A 25 2.31 15.39 4.58
C LEU A 25 3.45 14.92 5.48
N THR A 26 3.45 13.62 5.79
CA THR A 26 4.55 12.92 6.48
C THR A 26 5.06 11.80 5.58
N VAL A 27 6.36 11.80 5.27
CA VAL A 27 7.04 10.79 4.46
C VAL A 27 8.16 10.18 5.31
N LEU A 28 7.94 8.96 5.79
CA LEU A 28 8.94 8.20 6.56
C LEU A 28 9.61 7.19 5.64
N THR A 29 10.94 7.17 5.65
CA THR A 29 11.76 6.25 4.86
C THR A 29 12.63 5.42 5.79
N SER A 30 12.60 4.10 5.66
CA SER A 30 13.48 3.25 6.45
C SER A 30 14.93 3.29 5.95
N MET A 31 15.88 2.96 6.82
CA MET A 31 17.23 2.60 6.40
C MET A 31 17.17 1.35 5.48
N PRO A 32 17.94 1.31 4.39
CA PRO A 32 18.05 0.12 3.56
C PRO A 32 18.53 -1.09 4.37
N LYS A 33 17.77 -2.18 4.34
CA LYS A 33 18.09 -3.44 5.03
C LYS A 33 18.32 -4.55 4.02
N ARG A 34 19.39 -5.34 4.21
CA ARG A 34 19.62 -6.54 3.38
C ARG A 34 18.55 -7.60 3.66
N THR A 35 18.04 -8.22 2.61
CA THR A 35 17.08 -9.32 2.69
C THR A 35 17.30 -10.33 1.56
N THR A 36 16.91 -11.57 1.82
CA THR A 36 16.86 -12.68 0.84
C THR A 36 15.44 -13.18 0.61
N ALA A 37 14.44 -12.53 1.22
CA ALA A 37 13.06 -13.00 1.27
C ALA A 37 12.32 -12.90 -0.09
N ILE A 38 12.84 -12.14 -1.06
CA ILE A 38 12.12 -11.85 -2.30
C ILE A 38 12.19 -12.99 -3.31
N PHE A 39 13.26 -13.77 -3.31
CA PHE A 39 13.38 -14.97 -4.15
C PHE A 39 13.87 -16.14 -3.29
N PRO A 40 13.03 -16.62 -2.34
CA PRO A 40 13.43 -17.57 -1.32
C PRO A 40 13.75 -18.97 -1.90
N HIS A 41 13.21 -19.27 -3.08
CA HIS A 41 13.38 -20.56 -3.75
C HIS A 41 14.42 -20.53 -4.88
N SER A 42 15.16 -19.43 -5.06
CA SER A 42 16.21 -19.30 -6.07
C SER A 42 17.39 -20.25 -5.78
N PRO A 43 18.08 -20.80 -6.81
CA PRO A 43 19.10 -21.84 -6.62
C PRO A 43 20.44 -21.33 -6.04
N SER A 44 20.74 -20.04 -6.14
CA SER A 44 21.83 -19.43 -5.35
C SER A 44 21.30 -19.10 -3.96
N ALA A 45 21.99 -19.51 -2.88
CA ALA A 45 21.60 -19.25 -1.49
C ALA A 45 21.13 -17.79 -1.28
N GLY A 46 19.81 -17.57 -1.35
CA GLY A 46 19.14 -16.28 -1.27
C GLY A 46 19.62 -15.22 -2.28
N VAL A 47 18.76 -14.78 -3.20
CA VAL A 47 19.05 -13.57 -3.98
C VAL A 47 19.06 -12.39 -3.02
N ARG A 48 20.27 -11.94 -2.67
CA ARG A 48 20.48 -10.83 -1.74
C ARG A 48 20.06 -9.53 -2.40
N CYS A 49 19.10 -8.85 -1.81
CA CYS A 49 18.66 -7.52 -2.23
C CYS A 49 18.58 -6.59 -1.03
N TRP A 50 18.42 -5.31 -1.31
CA TRP A 50 18.16 -4.29 -0.30
C TRP A 50 16.68 -3.94 -0.31
N GLU A 51 16.08 -3.86 0.86
CA GLU A 51 14.71 -3.40 1.07
C GLU A 51 14.73 -2.04 1.75
N THR A 52 13.93 -1.12 1.23
CA THR A 52 13.62 0.17 1.86
C THR A 52 12.10 0.31 1.95
N GLU A 53 11.58 0.61 3.13
CA GLU A 53 10.15 0.82 3.36
C GLU A 53 9.82 2.29 3.40
N TYR A 54 8.67 2.63 2.82
CA TYR A 54 8.13 3.98 2.80
C TYR A 54 6.73 3.96 3.40
N LEU A 55 6.50 4.88 4.34
CA LEU A 55 5.18 5.20 4.86
C LEU A 55 4.89 6.67 4.55
N VAL A 56 3.90 6.90 3.69
CA VAL A 56 3.46 8.22 3.26
C VAL A 56 2.07 8.45 3.83
N VAL A 57 1.89 9.49 4.63
CA VAL A 57 0.63 9.81 5.29
C VAL A 57 0.28 11.27 5.02
N VAL A 58 -0.97 11.52 4.63
CA VAL A 58 -1.52 12.86 4.50
C VAL A 58 -2.60 13.03 5.56
N HIS A 59 -2.52 14.11 6.34
CA HIS A 59 -3.60 14.57 7.20
C HIS A 59 -4.19 15.87 6.65
N SER A 60 -5.47 16.11 6.94
CA SER A 60 -6.20 17.31 6.52
C SER A 60 -6.77 18.01 7.73
N GLY A 61 -6.71 19.35 7.76
CA GLY A 61 -7.60 20.13 8.63
C GLY A 61 -9.06 19.93 8.21
N VAL A 62 -9.99 20.00 9.16
CA VAL A 62 -11.43 19.91 8.89
C VAL A 62 -12.10 21.27 9.18
N PRO A 63 -12.43 22.06 8.14
CA PRO A 63 -13.03 23.39 8.32
C PRO A 63 -14.43 23.29 8.94
N GLY A 64 -14.74 24.18 9.89
CA GLY A 64 -16.09 24.33 10.46
C GLY A 64 -16.39 23.41 11.65
N GLU A 65 -15.45 22.57 12.06
CA GLU A 65 -15.55 21.78 13.29
C GLU A 65 -14.58 22.34 14.33
N THR A 66 -15.08 22.68 15.51
CA THR A 66 -14.23 23.04 16.65
C THR A 66 -13.84 21.77 17.39
N ALA A 67 -12.58 21.68 17.86
CA ALA A 67 -12.06 20.52 18.60
C ALA A 67 -12.90 20.11 19.84
N ASN A 68 -13.78 20.98 20.34
CA ASN A 68 -14.78 20.64 21.35
C ASN A 68 -16.02 20.01 20.69
N GLY A 69 -16.08 18.69 20.70
CA GLY A 69 -17.15 17.87 20.10
C GLY A 69 -18.52 17.99 20.76
N THR A 70 -19.20 19.12 20.60
CA THR A 70 -20.65 19.22 20.77
C THR A 70 -21.29 19.54 19.43
N SER A 71 -21.58 18.50 18.65
CA SER A 71 -22.49 18.63 17.52
C SER A 71 -23.87 19.02 18.06
N SER A 72 -24.32 20.22 17.75
CA SER A 72 -25.70 20.63 17.93
C SER A 72 -26.59 19.80 17.00
N HIS A 73 -27.30 18.82 17.56
CA HIS A 73 -28.44 18.23 16.88
C HIS A 73 -29.54 19.31 16.71
N PRO A 74 -30.20 19.43 15.54
CA PRO A 74 -31.41 20.22 15.42
C PRO A 74 -32.52 19.59 16.29
N PRO A 75 -33.37 20.38 16.96
CA PRO A 75 -34.37 19.83 17.87
C PRO A 75 -35.45 19.09 17.08
N SER A 76 -35.53 17.78 17.28
CA SER A 76 -36.69 16.98 16.90
C SER A 76 -37.90 17.42 17.74
N GLN A 77 -39.03 17.61 17.06
CA GLN A 77 -40.34 17.97 17.65
C GLN A 77 -40.83 16.92 18.67
N PRO A 78 -41.75 17.31 19.59
CA PRO A 78 -42.11 16.50 20.74
C PRO A 78 -43.17 15.45 20.41
N GLU A 79 -42.97 14.22 20.86
CA GLU A 79 -44.00 13.18 20.94
C GLU A 79 -44.59 13.12 22.36
N PRO A 80 -45.88 12.75 22.52
CA PRO A 80 -46.67 13.07 23.68
C PRO A 80 -46.57 12.05 24.83
N SER A 81 -46.94 12.56 25.99
CA SER A 81 -47.09 11.93 27.30
C SER A 81 -47.86 10.60 27.32
N THR A 82 -47.36 9.65 28.11
CA THR A 82 -48.20 8.71 28.87
C THR A 82 -47.71 8.59 30.31
N SER A 83 -48.62 8.90 31.20
CA SER A 83 -48.59 8.82 32.65
C SER A 83 -48.50 7.38 33.17
N ASN A 84 -47.80 7.15 34.28
CA ASN A 84 -48.46 6.79 35.54
C ASN A 84 -47.53 6.86 36.77
N PRO A 85 -48.08 7.12 37.96
CA PRO A 85 -47.35 7.43 39.20
C PRO A 85 -47.15 6.19 40.08
N THR A 86 -46.38 6.27 41.19
CA THR A 86 -46.78 5.90 42.58
C THR A 86 -45.59 6.12 43.58
N SER A 87 -45.89 6.83 44.69
CA SER A 87 -45.36 6.75 46.10
C SER A 87 -43.86 6.98 46.41
N GLN A 88 -43.46 8.07 47.12
CA GLN A 88 -43.48 8.35 48.60
C GLN A 88 -42.41 7.60 49.42
N THR A 89 -41.24 8.22 49.69
CA THR A 89 -40.73 8.88 50.95
C THR A 89 -39.96 7.94 51.93
N PRO A 90 -39.23 8.43 52.95
CA PRO A 90 -37.90 9.08 52.92
C PRO A 90 -36.89 8.41 53.91
N THR A 91 -35.59 8.74 53.88
CA THR A 91 -34.71 8.85 55.10
C THR A 91 -33.25 9.10 54.74
N ASP A 92 -32.70 10.18 55.30
CA ASP A 92 -31.27 10.44 55.58
C ASP A 92 -31.03 10.02 57.07
N PRO A 93 -29.81 9.72 57.58
CA PRO A 93 -28.73 10.71 57.76
C PRO A 93 -27.27 10.23 57.51
N SER A 94 -26.43 11.22 57.16
CA SER A 94 -24.96 11.35 57.25
C SER A 94 -24.23 10.67 58.45
N PRO A 95 -22.89 10.45 58.36
CA PRO A 95 -21.94 11.39 59.00
C PRO A 95 -20.59 11.67 58.27
N THR A 96 -20.22 12.96 58.25
CA THR A 96 -18.93 13.57 58.68
C THR A 96 -17.57 13.24 57.99
N ALA A 97 -17.12 14.19 57.14
CA ALA A 97 -15.79 14.89 57.02
C ALA A 97 -14.42 14.14 57.10
N PRO A 98 -13.26 14.72 56.64
CA PRO A 98 -13.00 16.08 56.16
C PRO A 98 -12.15 16.25 54.87
N ALA A 99 -12.11 17.53 54.47
CA ALA A 99 -11.35 18.25 53.47
C ALA A 99 -9.91 17.79 53.11
N SER A 100 -9.58 17.94 51.83
CA SER A 100 -8.30 18.51 51.37
C SER A 100 -8.40 18.97 49.91
N SER A 101 -8.41 20.29 49.72
CA SER A 101 -8.21 20.95 48.42
C SER A 101 -6.72 20.98 48.06
N PRO A 102 -6.38 20.95 46.76
CA PRO A 102 -5.27 21.75 46.29
C PRO A 102 -5.72 22.73 45.18
N SER A 103 -5.51 23.99 45.50
CA SER A 103 -5.39 25.20 44.69
C SER A 103 -5.12 25.00 43.19
N GLN A 104 -6.05 25.48 42.36
CA GLN A 104 -5.78 25.81 40.96
C GLN A 104 -4.96 27.10 40.86
N PRO A 105 -3.89 27.17 40.03
CA PRO A 105 -3.35 28.43 39.59
C PRO A 105 -4.18 28.96 38.40
N THR A 106 -4.84 30.08 38.59
CA THR A 106 -5.47 30.86 37.53
C THR A 106 -4.39 31.51 36.65
N SER A 107 -4.13 30.96 35.46
CA SER A 107 -3.47 31.70 34.40
C SER A 107 -4.52 32.20 33.41
N ASN A 108 -4.77 33.50 33.44
CA ASN A 108 -5.47 34.23 32.39
C ASN A 108 -4.60 34.19 31.12
N GLY A 109 -4.83 33.18 30.27
CA GLY A 109 -4.39 33.17 28.88
C GLY A 109 -5.49 33.71 27.98
N ALA A 110 -5.14 34.63 27.08
CA ALA A 110 -6.01 35.12 26.00
C ALA A 110 -6.71 33.96 25.26
N PRO A 111 -7.92 34.17 24.70
CA PRO A 111 -8.62 33.10 23.98
C PRO A 111 -7.78 32.67 22.79
N SER A 112 -7.18 31.49 22.88
CA SER A 112 -6.59 30.81 21.74
C SER A 112 -7.72 30.56 20.75
N THR A 113 -7.53 31.02 19.51
CA THR A 113 -8.37 30.63 18.38
C THR A 113 -8.53 29.10 18.43
N PRO A 114 -9.75 28.52 18.40
CA PRO A 114 -9.90 27.07 18.48
C PRO A 114 -9.10 26.44 17.34
N ALA A 115 -8.13 25.60 17.69
CA ALA A 115 -7.32 24.88 16.72
C ALA A 115 -8.26 24.06 15.82
N THR A 116 -8.04 24.15 14.51
CA THR A 116 -8.81 23.36 13.54
C THR A 116 -8.43 21.89 13.74
N PRO A 117 -9.37 20.98 14.00
CA PRO A 117 -9.05 19.57 14.20
C PRO A 117 -8.48 18.97 12.92
N HIS A 118 -7.50 18.07 13.06
CA HIS A 118 -6.93 17.32 11.95
C HIS A 118 -7.45 15.89 11.90
N VAL A 119 -7.44 15.32 10.70
CA VAL A 119 -7.74 13.90 10.49
C VAL A 119 -6.77 13.30 9.48
N LEU A 120 -6.25 12.10 9.76
CA LEU A 120 -5.53 11.32 8.75
C LEU A 120 -6.47 11.08 7.57
N ALA A 121 -6.06 11.49 6.38
CA ALA A 121 -6.91 11.56 5.19
C ALA A 121 -6.63 10.40 4.22
N ALA A 122 -5.35 10.18 3.93
CA ALA A 122 -4.89 9.15 3.00
C ALA A 122 -3.50 8.65 3.41
N ALA A 123 -3.20 7.39 3.10
CA ALA A 123 -1.89 6.81 3.37
C ALA A 123 -1.49 5.80 2.30
N ILE A 124 -0.17 5.66 2.09
CA ILE A 124 0.46 4.67 1.22
C ILE A 124 1.59 4.00 2.01
N SER A 125 1.61 2.67 2.01
CA SER A 125 2.75 1.86 2.44
C SER A 125 3.30 1.12 1.23
N CYS A 126 4.60 1.26 0.97
CA CYS A 126 5.26 0.59 -0.14
C CYS A 126 6.70 0.18 0.20
N HIS A 127 7.21 -0.78 -0.57
CA HIS A 127 8.55 -1.33 -0.43
C HIS A 127 9.33 -1.10 -1.72
N LEU A 128 10.58 -0.65 -1.61
CA LEU A 128 11.54 -0.63 -2.71
C LEU A 128 12.57 -1.73 -2.47
N TYR A 129 12.53 -2.75 -3.32
CA TYR A 129 13.55 -3.79 -3.38
C TYR A 129 14.56 -3.45 -4.46
N THR A 130 15.85 -3.45 -4.14
CA THR A 130 16.92 -3.18 -5.10
C THR A 130 17.87 -4.35 -5.17
N LEU A 131 17.90 -4.99 -6.33
CA LEU A 131 18.76 -6.12 -6.63
C LEU A 131 20.08 -5.63 -7.23
N PRO A 132 21.23 -5.96 -6.62
CA PRO A 132 22.52 -5.74 -7.24
C PRO A 132 22.66 -6.71 -8.44
N SER A 133 22.96 -6.20 -9.63
CA SER A 133 23.12 -7.05 -10.83
C SER A 133 24.48 -6.88 -11.53
N PRO A 134 25.64 -6.87 -10.86
CA PRO A 134 26.93 -6.68 -11.55
C PRO A 134 27.20 -7.79 -12.59
N PRO A 135 27.64 -7.48 -13.82
CA PRO A 135 28.10 -6.17 -14.33
C PRO A 135 26.99 -5.21 -14.82
N ASP A 136 25.72 -5.63 -14.82
CA ASP A 136 24.58 -4.83 -15.25
C ASP A 136 24.18 -3.76 -14.23
N ALA A 137 23.43 -2.77 -14.71
CA ALA A 137 22.78 -1.80 -13.86
C ALA A 137 21.81 -2.47 -12.86
N PRO A 138 21.61 -1.89 -11.66
CA PRO A 138 20.71 -2.45 -10.66
C PRO A 138 19.28 -2.54 -11.19
N SER A 139 18.53 -3.54 -10.72
CA SER A 139 17.11 -3.70 -11.02
C SER A 139 16.31 -3.58 -9.74
N SER A 140 15.21 -2.83 -9.77
CA SER A 140 14.41 -2.55 -8.59
C SER A 140 12.94 -2.95 -8.77
N ILE A 141 12.29 -3.29 -7.67
CA ILE A 141 10.84 -3.50 -7.58
C ILE A 141 10.30 -2.45 -6.63
N LEU A 142 9.41 -1.58 -7.10
CA LEU A 142 8.58 -0.78 -6.23
C LEU A 142 7.26 -1.53 -6.05
N TYR A 143 7.02 -2.07 -4.86
CA TYR A 143 5.78 -2.75 -4.52
C TYR A 143 4.88 -1.84 -3.69
N ILE A 144 3.73 -1.46 -4.23
CA ILE A 144 2.70 -0.75 -3.46
C ILE A 144 1.90 -1.79 -2.69
N SER A 145 2.16 -1.87 -1.38
CA SER A 145 1.56 -2.86 -0.48
C SER A 145 0.15 -2.46 -0.08
N LYS A 146 -0.03 -1.21 0.39
CA LYS A 146 -1.32 -0.72 0.89
C LYS A 146 -1.54 0.73 0.48
N VAL A 147 -2.75 1.04 0.03
CA VAL A 147 -3.24 2.42 -0.17
C VAL A 147 -4.64 2.51 0.38
N ASP A 148 -4.91 3.55 1.16
CA ASP A 148 -6.22 3.74 1.76
C ASP A 148 -6.57 5.22 1.96
N SER A 149 -7.83 5.48 2.24
CA SER A 149 -8.35 6.77 2.69
C SER A 149 -9.30 6.58 3.87
N SER A 150 -9.35 7.53 4.80
CA SER A 150 -10.19 7.42 5.99
C SER A 150 -11.65 7.82 5.75
N GLY A 151 -11.90 8.66 4.73
CA GLY A 151 -13.23 9.18 4.42
C GLY A 151 -13.67 10.40 5.24
N TYR A 152 -12.81 10.91 6.14
CA TYR A 152 -13.14 12.06 7.00
C TYR A 152 -12.62 13.42 6.49
N ALA A 153 -11.71 13.41 5.52
CA ALA A 153 -11.22 14.63 4.90
C ALA A 153 -12.26 15.21 3.91
N PRO A 154 -12.25 16.53 3.68
CA PRO A 154 -13.06 17.14 2.64
C PRO A 154 -12.87 16.46 1.27
N PRO A 155 -13.92 16.35 0.43
CA PRO A 155 -13.83 15.69 -0.86
C PRO A 155 -12.73 16.28 -1.75
N SER A 156 -11.65 15.52 -1.96
CA SER A 156 -10.50 15.90 -2.79
C SER A 156 -9.82 14.66 -3.33
N PRO A 157 -9.22 14.67 -4.54
CA PRO A 157 -8.54 13.51 -5.11
C PRO A 157 -7.14 13.26 -4.51
N ILE A 158 -6.97 13.49 -3.19
CA ILE A 158 -5.71 13.37 -2.45
C ILE A 158 -5.06 12.02 -2.73
N THR A 159 -5.77 10.92 -2.50
CA THR A 159 -5.24 9.55 -2.67
C THR A 159 -4.74 9.29 -4.09
N ARG A 160 -5.45 9.82 -5.11
CA ARG A 160 -5.08 9.63 -6.52
C ARG A 160 -3.84 10.43 -6.89
N VAL A 161 -3.75 11.68 -6.45
CA VAL A 161 -2.57 12.53 -6.68
C VAL A 161 -1.36 12.01 -5.91
N LEU A 162 -1.56 11.52 -4.69
CA LEU A 162 -0.51 10.93 -3.87
C LEU A 162 0.06 9.67 -4.54
N ALA A 163 -0.80 8.74 -5.00
CA ALA A 163 -0.37 7.49 -5.61
C ALA A 163 0.32 7.71 -6.98
N SER A 164 -0.23 8.60 -7.82
CA SER A 164 0.38 8.91 -9.13
C SER A 164 1.70 9.66 -9.00
N GLY A 165 1.80 10.62 -8.07
CA GLY A 165 3.05 11.32 -7.78
C GLY A 165 4.13 10.41 -7.21
N LEU A 166 3.75 9.45 -6.35
CA LEU A 166 4.68 8.44 -5.81
C LEU A 166 5.21 7.53 -6.92
N LEU A 167 4.33 7.01 -7.77
CA LEU A 167 4.73 6.21 -8.92
C LEU A 167 5.67 7.00 -9.85
N ALA A 168 5.30 8.23 -10.20
CA ALA A 168 6.11 9.08 -11.07
C ALA A 168 7.52 9.32 -10.50
N TYR A 169 7.63 9.59 -9.19
CA TYR A 169 8.92 9.79 -8.52
C TYR A 169 9.87 8.59 -8.65
N PHE A 170 9.35 7.38 -8.53
CA PHE A 170 10.17 6.17 -8.64
C PHE A 170 10.36 5.69 -10.09
N LEU A 171 9.47 6.05 -11.01
CA LEU A 171 9.60 5.72 -12.43
C LEU A 171 10.59 6.64 -13.14
N ASP A 172 10.69 7.90 -12.73
CA ASP A 172 11.62 8.88 -13.31
C ASP A 172 13.08 8.61 -12.87
N PRO A 173 13.99 8.29 -13.80
CA PRO A 173 15.42 8.11 -13.49
C PRO A 173 16.10 9.32 -12.87
N ALA A 174 15.56 10.54 -13.07
CA ALA A 174 16.11 11.77 -12.51
C ALA A 174 15.79 11.94 -11.02
N THR A 175 14.70 11.34 -10.53
CA THR A 175 14.25 11.45 -9.13
C THR A 175 14.39 10.17 -8.33
N ARG A 176 14.36 9.00 -9.00
CA ARG A 176 14.43 7.69 -8.35
C ARG A 176 15.72 7.53 -7.52
N PRO A 177 15.64 7.04 -6.28
CA PRO A 177 16.82 6.71 -5.50
C PRO A 177 17.68 5.63 -6.17
N GLY A 178 19.00 5.84 -6.22
CA GLY A 178 19.95 4.86 -6.77
C GLY A 178 20.46 5.22 -8.16
N SER A 179 20.82 4.21 -8.97
CA SER A 179 21.42 4.45 -10.28
C SER A 179 20.36 4.87 -11.30
N ALA A 180 20.60 6.01 -11.98
CA ALA A 180 19.79 6.43 -13.12
C ALA A 180 19.81 5.42 -14.27
N SER A 181 20.88 4.62 -14.40
CA SER A 181 20.99 3.55 -15.41
C SER A 181 20.20 2.28 -15.08
N GLY A 182 19.66 2.17 -13.85
CA GLY A 182 18.95 0.98 -13.39
C GLY A 182 17.56 0.81 -13.99
N SER A 183 17.02 -0.41 -13.88
CA SER A 183 15.61 -0.67 -14.19
C SER A 183 14.74 -0.62 -12.94
N VAL A 184 13.47 -0.28 -13.08
CA VAL A 184 12.47 -0.38 -12.02
C VAL A 184 11.18 -0.97 -12.59
N THR A 185 10.54 -1.83 -11.82
CA THR A 185 9.17 -2.28 -12.05
C THR A 185 8.32 -1.89 -10.85
N ALA A 186 7.40 -0.95 -11.05
CA ALA A 186 6.44 -0.52 -10.05
C ALA A 186 5.16 -1.35 -10.18
N THR A 187 4.86 -2.21 -9.21
CA THR A 187 3.80 -3.21 -9.29
C THR A 187 2.88 -3.19 -8.07
N LEU A 188 1.63 -3.63 -8.27
CA LEU A 188 0.67 -3.90 -7.21
C LEU A 188 -0.33 -4.99 -7.61
N PHE A 189 -1.05 -5.50 -6.61
CA PHE A 189 -2.25 -6.31 -6.79
C PHE A 189 -3.47 -5.54 -6.28
N ALA A 190 -4.40 -5.24 -7.18
CA ALA A 190 -5.64 -4.55 -6.89
C ALA A 190 -6.72 -5.55 -6.48
N ARG A 191 -7.16 -5.47 -5.23
CA ARG A 191 -8.32 -6.18 -4.69
C ARG A 191 -9.15 -5.20 -3.89
N SER A 192 -10.48 -5.31 -3.95
CA SER A 192 -11.33 -4.46 -3.12
C SER A 192 -11.40 -5.00 -1.69
N GLN A 193 -11.31 -4.09 -0.73
CA GLN A 193 -11.54 -4.35 0.69
C GLN A 193 -12.08 -3.08 1.35
N GLY A 194 -12.89 -3.22 2.41
CA GLY A 194 -13.46 -2.06 3.13
C GLY A 194 -12.39 -1.14 3.74
N GLN A 195 -11.24 -1.70 4.12
CA GLN A 195 -10.12 -0.96 4.70
C GLN A 195 -8.80 -1.73 4.59
N TYR A 196 -7.70 -0.98 4.54
CA TYR A 196 -6.32 -1.47 4.53
C TYR A 196 -5.46 -0.84 5.61
N LEU A 197 -5.56 0.48 5.80
CA LEU A 197 -4.70 1.26 6.70
C LEU A 197 -5.47 2.00 7.79
N PHE A 198 -6.78 2.22 7.60
CA PHE A 198 -7.64 2.94 8.54
C PHE A 198 -8.69 2.00 9.13
N PRO A 199 -8.42 1.34 10.27
CA PRO A 199 -9.35 0.42 10.93
C PRO A 199 -10.72 1.06 11.19
N ASN A 200 -11.79 0.32 10.90
CA ASN A 200 -13.20 0.68 11.06
C ASN A 200 -13.66 1.91 10.23
N SER A 201 -12.80 2.47 9.37
CA SER A 201 -13.14 3.66 8.56
C SER A 201 -14.36 3.47 7.64
N VAL A 202 -14.72 2.24 7.30
CA VAL A 202 -15.93 1.93 6.53
C VAL A 202 -17.23 2.20 7.32
N GLU A 203 -17.18 2.13 8.65
CA GLU A 203 -18.32 2.35 9.55
C GLU A 203 -18.61 3.84 9.74
N GLY A 204 -17.60 4.69 9.53
CA GLY A 204 -17.65 6.15 9.72
C GLY A 204 -18.54 6.94 8.75
N GLY A 205 -19.12 6.29 7.75
CA GLY A 205 -20.10 6.87 6.81
C GLY A 205 -19.55 7.83 5.75
N GLY A 206 -18.34 8.37 5.91
CA GLY A 206 -17.71 9.30 4.93
C GLY A 206 -16.91 8.60 3.83
N LYS A 207 -16.56 7.32 4.01
CA LYS A 207 -15.68 6.58 3.11
C LYS A 207 -16.44 5.98 1.93
N ARG A 208 -15.96 6.28 0.71
CA ARG A 208 -16.44 5.62 -0.52
C ARG A 208 -15.52 4.46 -0.90
N VAL A 209 -15.95 3.24 -0.58
CA VAL A 209 -15.26 2.01 -0.98
C VAL A 209 -15.57 1.70 -2.44
N LEU A 210 -14.54 1.46 -3.26
CA LEU A 210 -14.69 1.03 -4.64
C LEU A 210 -14.80 -0.50 -4.69
N GLY A 211 -15.79 -1.02 -5.43
CA GLY A 211 -15.79 -2.44 -5.82
C GLY A 211 -14.58 -2.78 -6.71
N GLY A 212 -14.24 -4.05 -6.89
CA GLY A 212 -13.03 -4.49 -7.58
C GLY A 212 -12.89 -3.95 -8.99
N LEU A 213 -13.98 -3.89 -9.77
CA LEU A 213 -13.98 -3.25 -11.09
C LEU A 213 -13.61 -1.76 -11.00
N GLY A 214 -14.28 -1.02 -10.11
CA GLY A 214 -14.02 0.41 -9.92
C GLY A 214 -12.60 0.67 -9.42
N LEU A 215 -12.06 -0.21 -8.58
CA LEU A 215 -10.69 -0.13 -8.09
C LEU A 215 -9.67 -0.41 -9.20
N CYS A 216 -9.91 -1.42 -10.05
CA CYS A 216 -9.04 -1.70 -11.19
C CYS A 216 -9.05 -0.55 -12.21
N GLN A 217 -10.21 0.05 -12.49
CA GLN A 217 -10.31 1.26 -13.32
C GLN A 217 -9.59 2.45 -12.68
N TRP A 218 -9.68 2.60 -11.36
CA TRP A 218 -8.99 3.65 -10.62
C TRP A 218 -7.47 3.49 -10.69
N TRP A 219 -6.95 2.28 -10.44
CA TRP A 219 -5.51 1.99 -10.55
C TRP A 219 -4.98 2.16 -11.96
N LYS A 220 -5.70 1.67 -12.98
CA LYS A 220 -5.35 1.95 -14.38
C LYS A 220 -5.18 3.45 -14.62
N SER A 221 -6.14 4.25 -14.15
CA SER A 221 -6.09 5.71 -14.28
C SER A 221 -4.96 6.36 -13.47
N VAL A 222 -4.51 5.76 -12.36
CA VAL A 222 -3.36 6.22 -11.56
C VAL A 222 -2.05 5.97 -12.29
N TYR A 223 -1.88 4.77 -12.86
CA TYR A 223 -0.70 4.44 -13.67
C TYR A 223 -0.60 5.28 -14.93
N GLU A 224 -1.71 5.58 -15.59
CA GLU A 224 -1.71 6.49 -16.74
C GLU A 224 -1.34 7.93 -16.35
N ASP A 225 -1.78 8.41 -15.18
CA ASP A 225 -1.37 9.73 -14.67
C ASP A 225 0.13 9.75 -14.34
N ALA A 226 0.65 8.69 -13.70
CA ALA A 226 2.07 8.56 -13.42
C ALA A 226 2.90 8.51 -14.71
N ALA A 227 2.47 7.73 -15.71
CA ALA A 227 3.16 7.61 -16.99
C ALA A 227 3.12 8.89 -17.85
N ARG A 228 2.17 9.80 -17.60
CA ARG A 228 2.16 11.15 -18.19
C ARG A 228 3.23 12.05 -17.58
N LEU A 229 3.59 11.82 -16.32
CA LEU A 229 4.63 12.58 -15.60
C LEU A 229 6.02 11.98 -15.85
N ALA A 230 6.11 10.66 -15.87
CA ALA A 230 7.33 9.88 -16.07
C ALA A 230 7.05 8.71 -17.03
N PRO A 231 7.41 8.80 -18.32
CA PRO A 231 7.10 7.77 -19.32
C PRO A 231 7.55 6.36 -18.90
N ALA A 232 6.65 5.38 -19.04
CA ALA A 232 6.90 3.99 -18.67
C ALA A 232 6.13 3.02 -19.58
N ASP A 233 6.62 1.79 -19.67
CA ASP A 233 5.91 0.67 -20.28
C ASP A 233 4.82 0.18 -19.31
N LEU A 234 3.58 0.09 -19.78
CA LEU A 234 2.41 -0.22 -18.95
C LEU A 234 1.89 -1.62 -19.25
N ALA A 235 1.72 -2.44 -18.23
CA ALA A 235 1.13 -3.77 -18.34
C ALA A 235 0.11 -4.04 -17.24
N PHE A 236 -0.90 -4.83 -17.59
CA PHE A 236 -1.90 -5.30 -16.63
C PHE A 236 -2.38 -6.71 -16.96
N LEU A 237 -2.84 -7.41 -15.94
CA LEU A 237 -3.50 -8.70 -16.06
C LEU A 237 -4.71 -8.73 -15.11
N LEU A 238 -5.89 -9.07 -15.62
CA LEU A 238 -7.04 -9.42 -14.79
C LEU A 238 -7.15 -10.95 -14.79
N PRO A 239 -6.78 -11.63 -13.70
CA PRO A 239 -6.85 -13.08 -13.66
C PRO A 239 -8.27 -13.57 -13.98
N SER A 240 -8.37 -14.70 -14.68
CA SER A 240 -9.65 -15.28 -15.17
C SER A 240 -10.32 -14.58 -16.34
N TYR A 241 -9.76 -13.47 -16.85
CA TYR A 241 -10.28 -12.78 -18.04
C TYR A 241 -9.34 -12.95 -19.23
N SER A 242 -9.90 -13.05 -20.43
CA SER A 242 -9.14 -12.89 -21.67
C SER A 242 -8.74 -11.42 -21.86
N ALA A 243 -7.75 -11.17 -22.73
CA ALA A 243 -7.34 -9.82 -23.08
C ALA A 243 -8.50 -8.96 -23.62
N SER A 244 -9.42 -9.57 -24.38
CA SER A 244 -10.57 -8.89 -24.97
C SER A 244 -11.60 -8.48 -23.93
N GLU A 245 -11.94 -9.39 -23.00
CA GLU A 245 -12.87 -9.13 -21.91
C GLU A 245 -12.31 -8.10 -20.94
N ALA A 246 -11.03 -8.24 -20.56
CA ALA A 246 -10.38 -7.30 -19.66
C ALA A 246 -10.33 -5.87 -20.24
N LYS A 247 -10.03 -5.75 -21.54
CA LYS A 247 -10.10 -4.45 -22.24
C LYS A 247 -11.53 -3.90 -22.29
N GLY A 248 -12.53 -4.74 -22.56
CA GLY A 248 -13.93 -4.34 -22.59
C GLY A 248 -14.45 -3.86 -21.22
N ILE A 249 -14.16 -4.61 -20.16
CA ILE A 249 -14.64 -4.35 -18.80
C ILE A 249 -13.99 -3.11 -18.18
N LEU A 250 -12.68 -2.89 -18.40
CA LEU A 250 -12.01 -1.67 -17.91
C LEU A 250 -12.42 -0.41 -18.69
N GLY A 251 -13.06 -0.59 -19.85
CA GLY A 251 -13.57 0.50 -20.68
C GLY A 251 -12.47 1.31 -21.38
N ALA A 252 -12.91 2.22 -22.25
CA ALA A 252 -12.02 3.15 -22.91
C ALA A 252 -11.51 4.20 -21.90
N PRO A 253 -10.21 4.56 -21.94
CA PRO A 253 -9.69 5.58 -21.04
C PRO A 253 -10.29 6.95 -21.40
N ARG A 254 -10.52 7.79 -20.38
CA ARG A 254 -11.11 9.15 -20.57
C ARG A 254 -10.24 10.05 -21.43
N ARG A 255 -8.94 9.76 -21.48
CA ARG A 255 -7.94 10.42 -22.30
C ARG A 255 -7.08 9.33 -22.93
N PRO A 256 -6.50 9.55 -24.13
CA PRO A 256 -5.54 8.63 -24.69
C PRO A 256 -4.43 8.32 -23.66
N PRO A 257 -4.07 7.05 -23.45
CA PRO A 257 -3.00 6.71 -22.53
C PRO A 257 -1.66 7.18 -23.11
N PRO A 258 -0.67 7.55 -22.27
CA PRO A 258 0.63 8.00 -22.75
C PRO A 258 1.43 6.88 -23.44
N SER A 259 1.14 5.63 -23.07
CA SER A 259 1.71 4.40 -23.62
C SER A 259 0.58 3.39 -23.87
N GLU A 260 0.74 2.50 -24.84
CA GLU A 260 -0.20 1.38 -25.01
C GLU A 260 -0.11 0.42 -23.81
N TRP A 261 -1.27 0.00 -23.30
CA TRP A 261 -1.33 -1.01 -22.26
C TRP A 261 -1.15 -2.40 -22.86
N GLU A 262 -0.10 -3.11 -22.42
CA GLU A 262 0.06 -4.52 -22.71
C GLU A 262 -0.81 -5.38 -21.76
N TYR A 263 -1.52 -6.36 -22.30
CA TYR A 263 -2.22 -7.35 -21.49
C TYR A 263 -1.27 -8.49 -21.13
N ALA A 264 -0.57 -8.34 -20.01
CA ALA A 264 0.43 -9.30 -19.58
C ALA A 264 0.68 -9.22 -18.06
N PRO A 265 1.09 -10.33 -17.42
CA PRO A 265 1.48 -10.32 -16.03
C PRO A 265 2.77 -9.52 -15.78
N PRO A 266 2.99 -9.05 -14.54
CA PRO A 266 4.28 -8.51 -14.14
C PRO A 266 5.38 -9.61 -14.16
N PHE A 267 6.64 -9.19 -14.22
CA PHE A 267 7.82 -10.06 -14.13
C PHE A 267 7.88 -11.17 -15.20
N ARG A 268 7.94 -10.78 -16.48
CA ARG A 268 8.08 -11.72 -17.61
C ARG A 268 9.52 -12.09 -17.93
N ALA A 269 10.47 -11.38 -17.33
CA ALA A 269 11.90 -11.62 -17.44
C ALA A 269 12.54 -11.57 -16.05
N PRO A 270 13.60 -12.38 -15.81
CA PRO A 270 14.35 -12.31 -14.57
C PRO A 270 14.94 -10.92 -14.32
N LEU A 271 14.88 -10.45 -13.07
CA LEU A 271 15.46 -9.17 -12.66
C LEU A 271 16.98 -9.25 -12.45
N PHE A 272 17.52 -10.45 -12.38
CA PHE A 272 18.93 -10.76 -12.19
C PHE A 272 19.30 -11.93 -13.11
N ARG A 273 20.59 -12.11 -13.38
CA ARG A 273 21.07 -13.20 -14.25
C ARG A 273 20.82 -14.55 -13.59
N ALA A 274 19.84 -15.29 -14.09
CA ALA A 274 19.52 -16.63 -13.63
C ALA A 274 18.77 -17.40 -14.73
N ARG A 275 18.82 -18.74 -14.66
CA ARG A 275 17.96 -19.57 -15.50
C ARG A 275 16.49 -19.30 -15.15
N ARG A 276 15.66 -19.19 -16.18
CA ARG A 276 14.22 -18.93 -16.05
C ARG A 276 13.51 -20.10 -15.36
N SER A 277 12.92 -19.83 -14.20
CA SER A 277 11.99 -20.69 -13.48
C SER A 277 11.06 -19.80 -12.64
N LEU A 278 9.94 -20.31 -12.12
CA LEU A 278 9.09 -19.50 -11.24
C LEU A 278 9.88 -18.94 -10.04
N ALA A 279 10.81 -19.74 -9.50
CA ALA A 279 11.67 -19.38 -8.37
C ALA A 279 12.61 -18.19 -8.62
N THR A 280 12.94 -17.90 -9.89
CA THR A 280 13.82 -16.78 -10.28
C THR A 280 13.05 -15.65 -10.96
N LEU A 281 11.79 -15.91 -11.33
CA LEU A 281 10.94 -14.99 -12.09
C LEU A 281 9.96 -14.23 -11.20
N ILE A 282 9.25 -14.93 -10.31
CA ILE A 282 8.16 -14.37 -9.53
C ILE A 282 8.65 -13.99 -8.12
N PRO A 283 8.63 -12.70 -7.74
CA PRO A 283 9.05 -12.27 -6.41
C PRO A 283 7.99 -12.59 -5.36
N SER A 284 8.43 -13.07 -4.20
CA SER A 284 7.66 -13.19 -2.96
C SER A 284 7.52 -11.81 -2.30
N LEU A 285 6.38 -11.16 -2.51
CA LEU A 285 6.02 -9.86 -1.93
C LEU A 285 5.05 -10.04 -0.75
N PRO A 286 5.08 -9.16 0.27
CA PRO A 286 4.24 -9.28 1.45
C PRO A 286 2.76 -9.11 1.11
N ASP A 287 1.91 -9.94 1.74
CA ASP A 287 0.45 -9.95 1.57
C ASP A 287 -0.05 -10.10 0.11
N ASP A 288 0.79 -10.60 -0.80
CA ASP A 288 0.48 -10.74 -2.23
C ASP A 288 -0.02 -12.16 -2.58
N PRO A 289 -1.12 -12.31 -3.35
CA PRO A 289 -1.64 -13.63 -3.72
C PRO A 289 -0.68 -14.48 -4.55
N LYS A 290 0.23 -13.87 -5.34
CA LYS A 290 1.20 -14.65 -6.12
C LYS A 290 2.25 -15.30 -5.21
N THR A 291 2.57 -14.67 -4.08
CA THR A 291 3.47 -15.21 -3.05
C THR A 291 2.82 -16.42 -2.39
N ARG A 292 1.57 -16.27 -1.94
CA ARG A 292 0.81 -17.37 -1.34
C ARG A 292 0.66 -18.55 -2.29
N PHE A 293 0.38 -18.27 -3.57
CA PHE A 293 0.27 -19.35 -4.56
C PHE A 293 1.62 -20.06 -4.80
N LEU A 294 2.75 -19.34 -4.84
CA LEU A 294 4.07 -19.97 -4.89
C LEU A 294 4.33 -20.86 -3.67
N GLU A 295 4.00 -20.38 -2.47
CA GLU A 295 4.17 -21.13 -1.22
C GLU A 295 3.35 -22.42 -1.21
N GLU A 296 2.12 -22.38 -1.71
CA GLU A 296 1.29 -23.59 -1.84
C GLU A 296 1.84 -24.60 -2.85
N LEU A 297 2.37 -24.13 -3.99
CA LEU A 297 3.03 -24.99 -4.97
C LEU A 297 4.24 -25.69 -4.35
N VAL A 298 5.01 -24.96 -3.53
CA VAL A 298 6.16 -25.50 -2.80
C VAL A 298 5.70 -26.48 -1.74
N SER A 299 4.73 -26.12 -0.89
CA SER A 299 4.18 -26.99 0.15
C SER A 299 3.69 -28.31 -0.44
N ALA A 300 2.87 -28.27 -1.48
CA ALA A 300 2.35 -29.48 -2.14
C ALA A 300 3.47 -30.38 -2.69
N ALA A 301 4.56 -29.77 -3.17
CA ALA A 301 5.73 -30.52 -3.66
C ALA A 301 6.58 -31.11 -2.52
N LEU A 302 6.64 -30.45 -1.36
CA LEU A 302 7.33 -30.93 -0.16
C LEU A 302 6.54 -32.05 0.55
N ASP A 303 5.22 -32.04 0.45
CA ASP A 303 4.35 -33.08 1.01
C ASP A 303 4.37 -34.39 0.20
N THR A 304 4.79 -34.35 -1.07
CA THR A 304 4.80 -35.53 -1.96
C THR A 304 6.08 -36.36 -1.78
N PRO A 305 6.06 -37.52 -1.08
CA PRO A 305 7.29 -38.24 -0.70
C PRO A 305 8.22 -38.50 -1.89
N ALA A 306 9.52 -38.30 -1.70
CA ALA A 306 10.47 -38.46 -2.79
C ALA A 306 10.46 -39.92 -3.29
N PRO A 307 10.58 -40.18 -4.61
CA PRO A 307 10.47 -41.54 -5.17
C PRO A 307 11.41 -42.59 -4.55
N HIS A 308 12.48 -42.17 -3.87
CA HIS A 308 13.51 -43.04 -3.29
C HIS A 308 13.53 -43.12 -1.75
N GLU A 309 12.60 -42.48 -1.03
CA GLU A 309 12.57 -42.59 0.44
C GLU A 309 12.07 -43.96 0.92
N LYS A 310 11.22 -44.63 0.13
CA LYS A 310 10.73 -45.98 0.45
C LYS A 310 11.80 -47.07 0.36
N GLU A 311 12.93 -46.84 -0.30
CA GLU A 311 14.05 -47.79 -0.37
C GLU A 311 15.12 -47.53 0.70
N LYS A 312 15.33 -46.26 1.10
CA LYS A 312 16.33 -45.91 2.13
C LYS A 312 15.89 -46.24 3.55
N ASP A 313 14.60 -46.36 3.82
CA ASP A 313 14.12 -46.80 5.13
C ASP A 313 14.42 -48.27 5.43
N LYS A 314 14.76 -49.08 4.42
CA LYS A 314 15.23 -50.47 4.61
C LYS A 314 16.75 -50.60 4.81
N GLU A 315 17.54 -49.58 4.44
CA GLU A 315 19.00 -49.59 4.64
C GLU A 315 19.45 -48.82 5.88
N LYS A 316 18.67 -47.85 6.38
CA LYS A 316 18.96 -47.09 7.61
C LYS A 316 19.00 -47.92 8.89
N GLU A 317 18.54 -49.17 8.88
CA GLU A 317 18.67 -50.08 10.03
C GLU A 317 20.06 -50.71 10.18
N LYS A 318 20.95 -50.62 9.17
CA LYS A 318 22.27 -51.28 9.19
C LYS A 318 23.49 -50.38 9.43
N GLU A 319 23.34 -49.06 9.51
CA GLU A 319 24.45 -48.11 9.71
C GLU A 319 24.37 -47.31 11.02
N LYS A 320 23.89 -47.93 12.12
CA LYS A 320 23.91 -47.33 13.47
C LYS A 320 25.31 -47.27 14.12
N GLY A 321 26.38 -47.21 13.33
CA GLY A 321 27.73 -47.44 13.81
C GLY A 321 28.82 -46.66 13.10
N LYS A 322 28.67 -45.33 12.94
CA LYS A 322 29.74 -44.31 12.94
C LYS A 322 29.25 -43.00 12.32
N GLU A 323 28.69 -42.10 13.12
CA GLU A 323 28.93 -40.66 12.96
C GLU A 323 28.49 -39.92 14.22
N LYS A 324 29.48 -39.55 15.05
CA LYS A 324 29.31 -38.62 16.15
C LYS A 324 29.55 -37.21 15.62
N GLN A 325 28.64 -36.31 15.96
CA GLN A 325 28.85 -34.87 16.16
C GLN A 325 28.75 -33.95 14.93
N LYS A 326 27.70 -34.08 14.12
CA LYS A 326 27.19 -32.91 13.37
C LYS A 326 26.38 -32.06 14.35
N SER A 327 26.73 -30.78 14.52
CA SER A 327 25.98 -29.88 15.40
C SER A 327 24.53 -29.78 14.89
N ARG A 328 23.55 -29.66 15.80
CA ARG A 328 22.12 -29.53 15.44
C ARG A 328 21.88 -28.46 14.36
N LYS A 329 22.62 -27.35 14.43
CA LYS A 329 22.64 -26.26 13.44
C LYS A 329 23.09 -26.69 12.04
N ASN A 330 24.06 -27.60 11.94
CA ASN A 330 24.55 -28.11 10.65
C ASN A 330 23.63 -29.17 10.04
N VAL A 331 22.78 -29.81 10.85
CA VAL A 331 21.72 -30.71 10.37
C VAL A 331 20.57 -29.87 9.81
N GLU A 332 20.06 -28.92 10.58
CA GLU A 332 19.00 -27.98 10.19
C GLU A 332 19.36 -27.23 8.90
N ALA A 333 20.58 -26.68 8.80
CA ALA A 333 21.02 -25.99 7.59
C ALA A 333 21.10 -26.90 6.34
N ALA A 334 21.35 -28.21 6.54
CA ALA A 334 21.39 -29.17 5.44
C ALA A 334 19.98 -29.61 5.01
N GLU A 335 19.05 -29.74 5.96
CA GLU A 335 17.62 -29.97 5.70
C GLU A 335 17.02 -28.78 4.95
N ASP A 336 17.27 -27.55 5.42
CA ASP A 336 16.83 -26.32 4.75
C ASP A 336 17.34 -26.23 3.31
N GLU A 337 18.60 -26.63 3.06
CA GLU A 337 19.17 -26.64 1.71
C GLU A 337 18.54 -27.71 0.82
N ALA A 338 18.24 -28.89 1.37
CA ALA A 338 17.54 -29.95 0.66
C ALA A 338 16.12 -29.53 0.27
N ASP A 339 15.40 -28.89 1.20
CA ASP A 339 14.05 -28.36 0.97
C ASP A 339 14.06 -27.24 -0.05
N ARG A 340 15.02 -26.29 0.02
CA ARG A 340 15.21 -25.27 -1.02
C ARG A 340 15.44 -25.88 -2.39
N ARG A 341 16.31 -26.90 -2.49
CA ARG A 341 16.59 -27.59 -3.77
C ARG A 341 15.34 -28.28 -4.32
N ARG A 342 14.53 -28.89 -3.46
CA ARG A 342 13.29 -29.56 -3.85
C ARG A 342 12.21 -28.56 -4.27
N ALA A 343 12.05 -27.47 -3.51
CA ALA A 343 11.18 -26.35 -3.85
C ALA A 343 11.54 -25.75 -5.22
N HIS A 344 12.83 -25.45 -5.45
CA HIS A 344 13.32 -24.98 -6.74
C HIS A 344 13.01 -25.96 -7.88
N ALA A 345 13.28 -27.26 -7.67
CA ALA A 345 13.02 -28.29 -8.67
C ALA A 345 11.52 -28.46 -8.99
N ALA A 346 10.64 -28.24 -8.00
CA ALA A 346 9.20 -28.25 -8.21
C ALA A 346 8.74 -27.04 -9.03
N LEU A 347 9.19 -25.85 -8.64
CA LEU A 347 8.88 -24.59 -9.33
C LEU A 347 9.47 -24.51 -10.75
N ALA A 348 10.56 -25.23 -11.02
CA ALA A 348 11.14 -25.32 -12.36
C ALA A 348 10.30 -26.15 -13.35
N LYS A 349 9.39 -27.01 -12.85
CA LYS A 349 8.52 -27.85 -13.71
C LYS A 349 7.30 -27.12 -14.22
N ILE A 350 6.92 -26.01 -13.59
CA ILE A 350 5.69 -25.27 -13.88
C ILE A 350 6.04 -24.10 -14.80
N PRO A 351 5.52 -24.06 -16.05
CA PRO A 351 5.72 -22.91 -16.92
C PRO A 351 5.07 -21.64 -16.35
N ALA A 352 5.66 -20.48 -16.64
CA ALA A 352 5.11 -19.20 -16.19
C ALA A 352 3.68 -18.94 -16.71
N GLY A 353 3.37 -19.37 -17.94
CA GLY A 353 2.01 -19.27 -18.47
C GLY A 353 1.00 -20.06 -17.64
N GLU A 354 1.30 -21.33 -17.34
CA GLU A 354 0.45 -22.18 -16.49
C GLU A 354 0.25 -21.57 -15.10
N PHE A 355 1.31 -21.00 -14.51
CA PHE A 355 1.20 -20.30 -13.23
C PHE A 355 0.16 -19.17 -13.28
N TRP A 356 0.22 -18.31 -14.30
CA TRP A 356 -0.71 -17.18 -14.43
C TRP A 356 -2.12 -17.61 -14.84
N GLU A 357 -2.28 -18.70 -15.58
CA GLU A 357 -3.59 -19.32 -15.83
C GLU A 357 -4.20 -19.84 -14.53
N ARG A 358 -3.40 -20.57 -13.73
CA ARG A 358 -3.82 -21.10 -12.42
C ARG A 358 -4.11 -20.01 -11.40
N MET A 359 -3.47 -18.84 -11.54
CA MET A 359 -3.71 -17.66 -10.71
C MET A 359 -5.18 -17.20 -10.77
N GLY A 360 -5.87 -17.40 -11.89
CA GLY A 360 -7.29 -17.07 -12.03
C GLY A 360 -8.22 -17.85 -11.10
N PHE A 361 -7.88 -19.09 -10.77
CA PHE A 361 -8.72 -19.98 -9.95
C PHE A 361 -8.47 -19.83 -8.44
N ARG A 362 -7.59 -18.91 -8.06
CA ARG A 362 -7.22 -18.69 -6.65
C ARG A 362 -8.31 -17.92 -5.94
N GLN A 363 -8.53 -18.18 -4.66
CA GLN A 363 -9.62 -17.56 -3.89
C GLN A 363 -9.58 -16.03 -3.98
N GLU A 364 -8.40 -15.43 -3.96
CA GLU A 364 -8.21 -13.98 -4.07
C GLU A 364 -8.55 -13.40 -5.44
N CYS A 365 -8.67 -14.23 -6.47
CA CYS A 365 -8.94 -13.85 -7.85
C CYS A 365 -10.27 -14.40 -8.40
N ALA A 366 -10.87 -15.39 -7.72
CA ALA A 366 -12.07 -16.09 -8.15
C ALA A 366 -13.31 -15.75 -7.29
N SER A 367 -13.21 -14.84 -6.31
CA SER A 367 -14.30 -14.57 -5.36
C SER A 367 -15.44 -13.69 -5.90
N GLY A 368 -15.65 -13.66 -7.23
CA GLY A 368 -16.77 -12.96 -7.87
C GLY A 368 -16.62 -11.45 -8.02
N ASP A 369 -15.47 -10.88 -7.63
CA ASP A 369 -15.11 -9.47 -7.87
C ASP A 369 -13.86 -9.39 -8.75
N VAL A 370 -13.71 -8.29 -9.49
CA VAL A 370 -12.58 -8.09 -10.41
C VAL A 370 -11.34 -7.72 -9.61
N THR A 371 -10.27 -8.50 -9.77
CA THR A 371 -8.94 -8.17 -9.26
C THR A 371 -7.95 -8.03 -10.41
N GLY A 372 -6.82 -7.37 -10.16
CA GLY A 372 -5.87 -7.10 -11.23
C GLY A 372 -4.45 -6.87 -10.76
N PHE A 373 -3.50 -7.41 -11.50
CA PHE A 373 -2.10 -7.05 -11.39
C PHE A 373 -1.83 -5.88 -12.33
N PHE A 374 -1.18 -4.84 -11.81
CA PHE A 374 -0.77 -3.67 -12.59
C PHE A 374 0.72 -3.44 -12.42
N SER A 375 1.39 -3.09 -13.51
CA SER A 375 2.80 -2.75 -13.48
C SER A 375 3.16 -1.64 -14.45
N ALA A 376 4.10 -0.79 -14.04
CA ALA A 376 4.82 0.13 -14.90
C ALA A 376 6.32 -0.16 -14.80
N SER A 377 7.00 -0.22 -15.93
CA SER A 377 8.43 -0.53 -15.98
C SER A 377 9.21 0.52 -16.76
N VAL A 378 10.39 0.85 -16.26
CA VAL A 378 11.38 1.73 -16.91
C VAL A 378 12.74 1.05 -16.82
N GLY A 379 13.45 0.96 -17.94
CA GLY A 379 14.80 0.37 -18.00
C GLY A 379 15.18 0.01 -19.44
N PRO A 380 16.44 -0.38 -19.69
CA PRO A 380 16.85 -0.88 -21.00
C PRO A 380 16.00 -2.12 -21.35
N LYS A 381 15.40 -2.12 -22.54
CA LYS A 381 14.68 -3.28 -23.07
C LYS A 381 15.68 -4.45 -23.15
N ARG A 382 15.58 -5.39 -22.22
CA ARG A 382 16.27 -6.68 -22.33
C ARG A 382 15.54 -7.47 -23.41
N ASP A 383 16.02 -7.40 -24.64
CA ASP A 383 15.48 -8.20 -25.74
C ASP A 383 15.47 -9.66 -25.32
N GLY A 384 14.29 -10.30 -25.40
CA GLY A 384 14.09 -11.73 -25.15
C GLY A 384 14.73 -12.63 -26.22
N GLY A 385 15.80 -12.18 -26.87
CA GLY A 385 16.52 -12.92 -27.90
C GLY A 385 17.39 -14.02 -27.29
N GLY A 386 17.04 -15.26 -27.59
CA GLY A 386 17.72 -16.52 -27.25
C GLY A 386 19.08 -16.41 -26.57
N GLU A 387 19.11 -16.66 -25.26
CA GLU A 387 20.35 -16.89 -24.54
C GLU A 387 20.97 -18.22 -25.00
N LYS A 388 22.08 -18.14 -25.73
CA LYS A 388 23.04 -19.25 -25.80
C LYS A 388 23.42 -19.63 -24.37
N GLU A 389 23.33 -20.91 -24.07
CA GLU A 389 23.77 -21.50 -22.81
C GLU A 389 25.22 -21.10 -22.52
N THR A 390 25.42 -20.11 -21.65
CA THR A 390 26.69 -19.94 -20.96
C THR A 390 26.58 -20.66 -19.62
N SER A 391 27.46 -21.63 -19.43
CA SER A 391 27.62 -22.46 -18.22
C SER A 391 27.50 -21.66 -16.91
N PRO A 392 27.04 -22.29 -15.81
CA PRO A 392 26.97 -21.62 -14.52
C PRO A 392 28.37 -21.17 -14.11
N ALA A 393 28.53 -19.87 -13.86
CA ALA A 393 29.76 -19.32 -13.32
C ALA A 393 30.08 -20.03 -12.00
N SER A 394 31.31 -20.53 -11.91
CA SER A 394 31.91 -21.13 -10.72
C SER A 394 31.77 -20.21 -9.51
N SER A 395 31.61 -20.83 -8.35
CA SER A 395 31.71 -20.24 -7.03
C SER A 395 33.02 -19.45 -6.88
N ASP A 396 32.94 -18.15 -7.06
CA ASP A 396 34.00 -17.21 -6.68
C ASP A 396 33.33 -16.04 -5.94
N ASP A 397 33.17 -16.24 -4.63
CA ASP A 397 32.64 -15.25 -3.66
C ASP A 397 33.70 -14.20 -3.28
N GLY A 398 34.68 -13.95 -4.17
CA GLY A 398 35.71 -12.94 -4.03
C GLY A 398 35.30 -11.61 -4.67
N GLU A 399 35.00 -10.62 -3.83
CA GLU A 399 35.23 -9.20 -4.13
C GLU A 399 34.49 -8.56 -5.34
N ARG A 400 33.24 -8.95 -5.62
CA ARG A 400 32.34 -8.11 -6.44
C ARG A 400 31.84 -6.92 -5.64
N ALA A 401 32.18 -5.70 -6.07
CA ALA A 401 31.72 -4.43 -5.49
C ALA A 401 30.22 -4.50 -5.14
N ARG A 402 29.94 -4.51 -3.83
CA ARG A 402 28.58 -4.65 -3.30
C ARG A 402 27.84 -3.33 -3.50
N TYR A 403 27.05 -3.22 -4.55
CA TYR A 403 26.14 -2.08 -4.71
C TYR A 403 25.24 -1.99 -3.47
N GLU A 404 25.40 -0.92 -2.70
CA GLU A 404 24.53 -0.51 -1.60
C GLU A 404 23.72 0.71 -2.09
N PRO A 405 22.38 0.67 -2.03
CA PRO A 405 21.58 1.81 -2.43
C PRO A 405 21.92 3.00 -1.52
N PRO A 406 21.89 4.23 -2.08
CA PRO A 406 22.15 5.42 -1.29
C PRO A 406 21.14 5.50 -0.14
N ARG A 407 21.63 5.87 1.05
CA ARG A 407 20.75 6.13 2.20
C ARG A 407 20.10 7.49 2.00
N ALA A 408 18.78 7.52 2.10
CA ALA A 408 18.06 8.79 2.09
C ALA A 408 18.50 9.62 3.32
N PRO A 409 18.72 10.94 3.19
CA PRO A 409 18.92 11.79 4.34
C PRO A 409 17.79 11.61 5.35
N HIS A 410 18.12 11.50 6.64
CA HIS A 410 17.15 11.36 7.73
C HIS A 410 16.26 10.11 7.67
N SER A 411 16.69 9.05 6.98
CA SER A 411 16.02 7.75 7.08
C SER A 411 16.09 7.19 8.50
N ILE A 412 14.98 6.63 8.98
CA ILE A 412 14.84 6.05 10.32
C ILE A 412 14.97 4.51 10.28
N SER A 413 15.10 3.88 11.43
CA SER A 413 15.23 2.44 11.55
C SER A 413 13.98 1.73 11.04
N LYS A 414 14.17 0.56 10.39
CA LYS A 414 13.05 -0.26 9.90
C LYS A 414 12.02 -0.59 11.01
N PRO A 415 12.44 -1.02 12.22
CA PRO A 415 11.50 -1.27 13.31
C PRO A 415 10.71 -0.02 13.72
N LEU A 416 11.27 1.18 13.55
CA LEU A 416 10.54 2.41 13.85
C LEU A 416 9.41 2.67 12.85
N VAL A 417 9.67 2.52 11.54
CA VAL A 417 8.62 2.63 10.50
C VAL A 417 7.50 1.62 10.77
N GLU A 418 7.86 0.36 11.04
CA GLU A 418 6.91 -0.72 11.36
C GLU A 418 6.10 -0.39 12.62
N ARG A 419 6.72 0.16 13.66
CA ARG A 419 6.04 0.60 14.89
C ARG A 419 5.04 1.71 14.62
N ILE A 420 5.41 2.71 13.82
CA ILE A 420 4.53 3.84 13.48
C ILE A 420 3.35 3.38 12.62
N LEU A 421 3.60 2.50 11.64
CA LEU A 421 2.55 1.87 10.83
C LEU A 421 1.62 1.04 11.72
N THR A 422 2.16 0.24 12.64
CA THR A 422 1.37 -0.57 13.58
C THR A 422 0.51 0.32 14.47
N SER A 423 1.03 1.45 14.95
CA SER A 423 0.24 2.42 15.70
C SER A 423 -0.92 3.00 14.89
N MET A 424 -0.73 3.24 13.58
CA MET A 424 -1.81 3.69 12.69
C MET A 424 -2.86 2.58 12.51
N LEU A 425 -2.43 1.33 12.33
CA LEU A 425 -3.29 0.15 12.23
C LEU A 425 -4.03 -0.20 13.53
N ASN A 426 -3.66 0.41 14.65
CA ASN A 426 -4.36 0.30 15.94
C ASN A 426 -5.20 1.54 16.27
N THR A 427 -5.25 2.53 15.38
CA THR A 427 -6.07 3.73 15.54
C THR A 427 -7.47 3.49 15.00
N ASP A 428 -8.50 3.86 15.77
CA ASP A 428 -9.90 3.60 15.41
C ASP A 428 -10.50 4.75 14.60
N PHE A 429 -11.02 4.43 13.42
CA PHE A 429 -11.72 5.33 12.51
C PHE A 429 -13.21 5.02 12.38
N GLY A 430 -13.81 4.28 13.32
CA GLY A 430 -15.23 3.92 13.31
C GLY A 430 -16.18 5.09 13.51
N THR A 431 -15.73 6.15 14.21
CA THR A 431 -16.49 7.40 14.35
C THR A 431 -15.60 8.61 14.14
N ARG A 432 -16.21 9.75 13.85
CA ARG A 432 -15.51 11.03 13.66
C ARG A 432 -14.69 11.45 14.89
N ALA A 433 -15.26 11.30 16.09
CA ALA A 433 -14.58 11.64 17.33
C ALA A 433 -13.33 10.78 17.58
N LEU A 434 -13.44 9.47 17.35
CA LEU A 434 -12.31 8.54 17.46
C LEU A 434 -11.23 8.83 16.41
N ALA A 435 -11.64 9.10 15.16
CA ALA A 435 -10.72 9.45 14.09
C ALA A 435 -9.91 10.71 14.39
N TYR A 436 -10.53 11.75 14.99
CA TYR A 436 -9.83 12.98 15.36
C TYR A 436 -8.90 12.79 16.55
N ALA A 437 -9.40 12.21 17.65
CA ALA A 437 -8.57 11.94 18.82
C ALA A 437 -7.38 11.03 18.47
N GLY A 438 -7.64 9.98 17.69
CA GLY A 438 -6.63 9.06 17.20
C GLY A 438 -5.62 9.71 16.26
N THR A 439 -6.06 10.63 15.39
CA THR A 439 -5.15 11.40 14.52
C THR A 439 -4.21 12.27 15.34
N GLU A 440 -4.72 13.05 16.29
CA GLU A 440 -3.89 13.94 17.13
C GLU A 440 -2.87 13.12 17.93
N GLN A 441 -3.31 12.02 18.54
CA GLN A 441 -2.42 11.12 19.27
C GLN A 441 -1.35 10.50 18.36
N TRP A 442 -1.73 10.05 17.17
CA TRP A 442 -0.79 9.45 16.21
C TRP A 442 0.22 10.48 15.71
N LEU A 443 -0.19 11.70 15.38
CA LEU A 443 0.69 12.79 14.94
C LEU A 443 1.70 13.16 16.04
N ALA A 444 1.22 13.36 17.28
CA ALA A 444 2.08 13.69 18.41
C ALA A 444 3.10 12.56 18.71
N SER A 445 2.64 11.31 18.72
CA SER A 445 3.52 10.15 18.96
C SER A 445 4.54 9.99 17.85
N THR A 446 4.10 10.08 16.58
CA THR A 446 4.98 9.96 15.42
C THR A 446 6.06 11.03 15.43
N ARG A 447 5.70 12.29 15.70
CA ARG A 447 6.66 13.39 15.83
C ARG A 447 7.68 13.09 16.93
N ALA A 448 7.23 12.75 18.13
CA ALA A 448 8.13 12.48 19.26
C ALA A 448 9.13 11.35 18.95
N LEU A 449 8.64 10.27 18.35
CA LEU A 449 9.47 9.11 18.01
C LEU A 449 10.49 9.41 16.90
N VAL A 450 10.10 10.18 15.87
CA VAL A 450 11.02 10.54 14.78
C VAL A 450 12.05 11.56 15.26
N LEU A 451 11.66 12.53 16.10
CA LEU A 451 12.60 13.48 16.69
C LEU A 451 13.68 12.81 17.55
N ASP A 452 13.31 11.79 18.32
CA ASP A 452 14.24 11.03 19.13
C ASP A 452 15.33 10.35 18.28
N GLU A 453 14.97 9.87 17.07
CA GLU A 453 15.90 9.15 16.20
C GLU A 453 16.72 10.07 15.27
N VAL A 454 16.12 11.11 14.68
CA VAL A 454 16.75 11.93 13.63
C VAL A 454 16.76 13.44 13.89
N GLY A 455 16.25 13.89 15.04
CA GLY A 455 16.22 15.30 15.45
C GLY A 455 15.24 16.16 14.64
N GLU A 456 15.15 17.45 14.98
CA GLU A 456 14.25 18.42 14.34
C GLU A 456 14.49 18.55 12.82
N ALA A 457 15.76 18.62 12.40
CA ALA A 457 16.10 18.67 10.98
C ALA A 457 15.59 17.44 10.20
N GLY A 458 15.60 16.26 10.82
CA GLY A 458 15.07 15.04 10.20
C GLY A 458 13.55 14.99 10.15
N TRP A 459 12.88 15.51 11.17
CA TRP A 459 11.42 15.70 11.17
C TRP A 459 10.98 16.69 10.09
N ASP A 460 11.65 17.83 9.98
CA ASP A 460 11.36 18.85 8.96
C ASP A 460 11.62 18.32 7.54
N ALA A 461 12.66 17.51 7.37
CA ALA A 461 12.93 16.81 6.10
C ALA A 461 11.90 15.72 5.76
N SER A 462 11.18 15.21 6.76
CA SER A 462 10.15 14.18 6.60
C SER A 462 8.74 14.75 6.44
N THR A 463 8.54 16.04 6.72
CA THR A 463 7.21 16.65 6.76
C THR A 463 7.06 17.89 5.87
N ALA A 464 5.84 18.12 5.38
CA ALA A 464 5.50 19.30 4.61
C ALA A 464 4.08 19.76 4.90
N THR A 465 3.88 21.08 4.92
CA THR A 465 2.55 21.69 5.01
C THR A 465 2.17 22.28 3.65
N ILE A 466 1.00 21.91 3.14
CA ILE A 466 0.44 22.40 1.89
C ILE A 466 -0.72 23.33 2.22
N ALA A 467 -0.52 24.63 1.95
CA ALA A 467 -1.52 25.66 2.20
C ALA A 467 -2.80 25.43 1.37
N PHE A 468 -3.95 25.76 1.97
CA PHE A 468 -5.21 25.79 1.26
C PHE A 468 -5.24 26.95 0.25
N LYS A 469 -5.90 26.75 -0.89
CA LYS A 469 -6.14 27.83 -1.85
C LYS A 469 -7.52 28.39 -1.54
N LYS A 470 -7.61 29.67 -1.14
CA LYS A 470 -8.91 30.37 -1.11
C LYS A 470 -9.49 30.30 -2.51
N VAL A 471 -10.47 29.44 -2.72
CA VAL A 471 -11.28 29.44 -3.94
C VAL A 471 -12.03 30.76 -3.91
N ALA A 472 -11.67 31.71 -4.79
CA ALA A 472 -12.51 32.88 -5.03
C ALA A 472 -13.89 32.34 -5.43
N ALA A 473 -14.93 32.71 -4.68
CA ALA A 473 -16.27 32.21 -4.91
C ALA A 473 -16.69 32.49 -6.36
N THR A 474 -16.79 31.44 -7.17
CA THR A 474 -17.39 31.55 -8.50
C THR A 474 -18.87 31.90 -8.29
N PRO A 475 -19.40 32.97 -8.90
CA PRO A 475 -20.82 33.29 -8.76
C PRO A 475 -21.66 32.10 -9.26
N PRO A 476 -22.80 31.81 -8.61
CA PRO A 476 -23.63 30.69 -9.00
C PRO A 476 -24.06 30.84 -10.46
N PRO A 477 -24.11 29.74 -11.24
CA PRO A 477 -24.61 29.81 -12.61
C PRO A 477 -26.05 30.36 -12.61
N PRO A 478 -26.42 31.20 -13.59
CA PRO A 478 -27.77 31.75 -13.65
C PRO A 478 -28.78 30.61 -13.69
N LYS A 479 -29.77 30.66 -12.79
CA LYS A 479 -30.87 29.69 -12.73
C LYS A 479 -31.47 29.55 -14.14
N ARG A 480 -31.39 28.34 -14.71
CA ARG A 480 -32.16 27.98 -15.91
C ARG A 480 -33.63 28.24 -15.58
N LYS A 481 -34.29 29.11 -16.37
CA LYS A 481 -35.75 29.22 -16.37
C LYS A 481 -36.28 27.83 -16.74
N GLU A 482 -37.08 27.25 -15.86
CA GLU A 482 -37.87 26.07 -16.19
C GLU A 482 -38.84 26.45 -17.31
N GLU A 483 -38.57 25.96 -18.53
CA GLU A 483 -39.59 25.91 -19.57
C GLU A 483 -40.64 24.89 -19.15
N THR A 484 -41.81 25.39 -18.76
CA THR A 484 -42.99 24.58 -18.50
C THR A 484 -43.50 24.04 -19.84
N VAL A 485 -43.06 22.84 -20.21
CA VAL A 485 -43.63 22.10 -21.33
C VAL A 485 -45.03 21.63 -20.93
N THR A 486 -46.06 22.35 -21.37
CA THR A 486 -47.46 21.97 -21.21
C THR A 486 -47.76 20.82 -22.16
N MET A 487 -47.82 19.60 -21.63
CA MET A 487 -48.29 18.41 -22.36
C MET A 487 -49.79 18.54 -22.65
N LEU A 488 -50.16 18.77 -23.91
CA LEU A 488 -51.54 18.74 -24.38
C LEU A 488 -52.11 17.31 -24.28
N GLN A 489 -53.11 17.10 -23.41
CA GLN A 489 -53.83 15.82 -23.36
C GLN A 489 -54.74 15.64 -24.59
N PRO A 490 -54.79 14.44 -25.20
CA PRO A 490 -55.65 14.18 -26.35
C PRO A 490 -57.14 14.08 -25.95
N ARG A 491 -57.98 14.87 -26.63
CA ARG A 491 -59.44 14.90 -26.47
C ARG A 491 -60.08 13.55 -26.80
N LYS A 492 -60.89 13.02 -25.88
CA LYS A 492 -61.76 11.86 -26.08
C LYS A 492 -62.79 12.14 -27.19
N LYS A 493 -62.81 11.31 -28.23
CA LYS A 493 -63.88 11.29 -29.25
C LYS A 493 -65.16 10.70 -28.64
N LYS A 494 -66.27 11.43 -28.73
CA LYS A 494 -67.63 10.92 -28.48
C LYS A 494 -67.94 9.82 -29.51
N ARG A 495 -68.36 8.64 -29.04
CA ARG A 495 -69.04 7.65 -29.89
C ARG A 495 -70.50 8.10 -30.08
N VAL A 496 -70.95 7.98 -31.34
CA VAL A 496 -72.32 8.18 -31.82
C VAL A 496 -73.26 7.17 -31.19
#